data_AF-A0A9P9EJM0-F1
#
_entry.id   AF-A0A9P9EJM0-F1
#
_cell.length_a   1.000
_cell.length_b   1.000
_cell.length_c   1.000
_cell.angle_alpha   90.00
_cell.angle_beta   90.00
_cell.angle_gamma   90.00
#
_symmetry.space_group_name_H-M   'P 1'
#
loop_
_entity.id
_entity.type
_entity.pdbx_description
1 polymer ?
#
loop_
_entity_poly.entity_id
_entity_poly.type
_entity_poly.pdbx_seq_one_letter_code
_entity_poly.pdbx_strand_id
1 'polypeptide(L)' 'ACPQLVRSPLFNRLVQKAHRKINRLPPAGPENGHGRTGPSALDHFRDEVKHQFRELTWQKRPPKN' A
#
# COMPACT_ATOMS: atom_id res chain seq x y z
N ALA A 1 16.40 -20.02 -18.02
CA ALA A 1 15.82 -18.71 -17.66
C ALA A 1 14.38 -18.66 -18.15
N CYS A 2 13.42 -18.19 -17.36
CA CYS A 2 11.99 -18.17 -17.74
C CYS A 2 11.69 -17.01 -18.72
N PRO A 3 11.49 -17.26 -20.02
CA PRO A 3 11.34 -16.19 -21.03
C PRO A 3 10.05 -15.37 -20.84
N GLN A 4 9.03 -15.95 -20.22
CA GLN A 4 7.77 -15.26 -19.89
C GLN A 4 7.97 -14.18 -18.83
N LEU A 5 8.94 -14.36 -17.92
CA LEU A 5 9.22 -13.40 -16.86
C LEU A 5 9.75 -12.07 -17.43
N VAL A 6 10.62 -12.15 -18.44
CA VAL A 6 11.23 -10.99 -19.11
C VAL A 6 10.20 -10.18 -19.90
N ARG A 7 9.11 -10.82 -20.34
CA ARG A 7 8.00 -10.15 -21.03
C ARG A 7 6.99 -9.50 -20.08
N SER A 8 7.07 -9.76 -18.78
CA SER A 8 6.16 -9.18 -17.80
C SER A 8 6.45 -7.68 -17.60
N PRO A 9 5.47 -6.79 -17.83
CA PRO A 9 5.64 -5.35 -17.58
C PRO A 9 5.99 -5.05 -16.11
N LEU A 10 5.45 -5.85 -15.18
CA LEU A 10 5.72 -5.72 -13.76
C LEU A 10 7.15 -6.11 -13.41
N PHE A 11 7.64 -7.22 -13.98
CA PHE A 11 9.02 -7.66 -13.78
C PHE A 11 10.02 -6.60 -14.26
N ASN A 12 9.80 -6.05 -15.45
CA ASN A 12 10.66 -4.99 -16.00
C ASN A 12 10.65 -3.73 -15.13
N ARG A 13 9.49 -3.32 -14.61
CA ARG A 13 9.40 -2.18 -13.67
C ARG A 13 10.15 -2.43 -12.37
N LEU A 14 10.06 -3.64 -11.81
CA LEU A 14 10.76 -4.01 -10.59
C LEU A 14 12.28 -4.04 -10.78
N VAL A 15 12.76 -4.64 -11.87
CA VAL A 15 14.19 -4.67 -12.22
C VAL A 15 14.72 -3.25 -12.38
N GLN A 16 14.01 -2.37 -13.08
CA GLN A 16 14.40 -0.97 -13.22
C GLN A 16 14.44 -0.22 -11.88
N LYS A 17 13.46 -0.46 -11.01
CA LYS A 17 13.43 0.14 -9.66
C LYS A 17 14.60 -0.34 -8.81
N ALA A 18 14.88 -1.64 -8.81
CA ALA A 18 15.99 -2.23 -8.07
C ALA A 18 17.34 -1.71 -8.59
N HIS A 19 17.55 -1.71 -9.91
CA HIS A 19 18.75 -1.19 -10.55
C HIS A 19 19.01 0.27 -10.17
N ARG A 20 17.97 1.12 -10.20
CA ARG A 20 18.09 2.54 -9.81
C ARG A 20 18.41 2.70 -8.33
N LYS A 21 17.79 1.90 -7.46
CA LYS A 21 18.06 1.92 -6.01
C LYS A 21 19.51 1.55 -5.69
N ILE A 22 20.03 0.50 -6.33
CA ILE A 22 21.42 0.03 -6.14
C ILE A 22 22.41 1.11 -6.59
N ASN A 23 22.16 1.71 -7.76
CA ASN A 23 23.04 2.72 -8.35
C ASN A 23 22.77 4.15 -7.85
N ARG A 24 21.90 4.32 -6.84
CA ARG A 24 21.50 5.64 -6.30
C ARG A 24 21.02 6.62 -7.38
N LEU A 25 20.43 6.09 -8.44
CA LEU A 25 19.85 6.89 -9.52
C LEU A 25 18.49 7.44 -9.06
N PRO A 26 18.09 8.63 -9.55
CA PRO A 26 16.77 9.17 -9.26
C PRO A 26 15.66 8.17 -9.61
N PRO A 27 14.59 8.09 -8.81
CA PRO A 27 13.45 7.22 -9.10
C PRO A 27 12.86 7.60 -10.46
N ALA A 28 12.45 6.60 -11.24
CA ALA A 28 11.94 6.79 -12.61
C ALA A 28 10.59 7.52 -12.66
N GLY A 29 9.95 7.69 -11.51
CA GLY A 29 8.67 8.35 -11.34
C GLY A 29 8.39 8.57 -9.86
N PRO A 30 7.29 9.24 -9.54
CA PRO A 30 6.88 9.51 -8.17
C PRO A 30 6.66 8.17 -7.40
N GLU A 31 7.29 8.04 -6.22
CA GLU A 31 7.16 6.83 -5.39
C GLU A 31 5.72 6.57 -4.94
N ASN A 32 4.93 7.64 -4.86
CA ASN A 32 3.57 7.64 -4.36
C ASN A 32 2.63 8.04 -5.50
N GLY A 33 2.36 7.12 -6.44
CA GLY A 33 1.28 7.23 -7.44
C GLY A 33 0.96 8.66 -7.93
N HIS A 34 1.93 9.38 -8.50
CA HIS A 34 1.77 10.75 -9.00
C HIS A 34 1.43 11.84 -7.97
N GLY A 35 1.95 11.73 -6.75
CA GLY A 35 1.77 12.79 -5.75
C GLY A 35 0.35 12.85 -5.20
N ARG A 36 -0.39 11.73 -5.22
CA ARG A 36 -1.58 11.58 -4.36
C ARG A 36 -1.10 11.56 -2.92
N THR A 37 -0.88 12.72 -2.34
CA THR A 37 -0.77 12.95 -0.89
C THR A 37 -2.17 12.74 -0.30
N GLY A 38 -2.57 11.48 -0.22
CA GLY A 38 -3.78 11.03 0.43
C GLY A 38 -3.44 9.84 1.33
N PRO A 39 -4.35 9.46 2.24
CA PRO A 39 -4.14 8.31 3.11
C PRO A 39 -3.79 7.07 2.28
N SER A 40 -2.79 6.31 2.73
CA SER A 40 -2.42 5.06 2.08
C SER A 40 -3.62 4.10 2.12
N ALA A 41 -3.66 3.12 1.21
CA ALA A 41 -4.62 2.01 1.32
C ALA A 41 -4.58 1.34 2.70
N LEU A 42 -3.40 1.33 3.36
CA LEU A 42 -3.24 0.83 4.72
C LEU A 42 -3.87 1.73 5.79
N ASP A 43 -3.87 3.05 5.58
CA ASP A 43 -4.48 4.00 6.50
C ASP A 43 -6.01 3.87 6.43
N HIS A 44 -6.56 3.79 5.22
CA HIS A 44 -7.99 3.49 5.01
C HIS A 44 -8.41 2.16 5.65
N PHE A 45 -7.62 1.10 5.47
CA PHE A 45 -7.89 -0.19 6.11
C PHE A 45 -7.89 -0.09 7.65
N ARG A 46 -6.93 0.63 8.24
CA ARG A 46 -6.89 0.84 9.70
C ARG A 46 -8.12 1.58 10.20
N ASP A 47 -8.57 2.60 9.48
CA ASP A 47 -9.74 3.37 9.85
C ASP A 47 -11.03 2.54 9.74
N GLU A 48 -11.16 1.73 8.69
CA GLU A 48 -12.26 0.77 8.53
C GLU A 48 -12.29 -0.26 9.67
N VAL A 49 -11.15 -0.84 10.02
CA VAL A 49 -11.05 -1.81 11.13
C VAL A 49 -11.42 -1.16 12.46
N LYS A 50 -10.92 0.05 12.74
CA LYS A 50 -11.28 0.81 13.96
C LYS A 50 -12.78 1.12 14.01
N HIS A 51 -13.36 1.50 12.87
CA HIS A 51 -14.78 1.79 12.77
C HIS A 51 -15.62 0.56 13.09
N GLN A 52 -15.32 -0.58 12.46
CA GLN A 52 -15.99 -1.85 12.73
C GLN A 52 -15.82 -2.29 14.20
N PHE A 53 -14.63 -2.15 14.77
CA PHE A 53 -14.39 -2.46 16.19
C PHE A 53 -15.20 -1.57 17.14
N ARG A 54 -15.34 -0.28 16.80
CA ARG A 54 -16.14 0.66 17.58
C ARG A 54 -17.60 0.28 17.55
N GLU A 55 -18.16 -0.04 16.39
CA GLU A 55 -19.56 -0.49 16.28
C GLU A 55 -19.81 -1.77 17.09
N LEU A 56 -18.89 -2.74 17.01
CA LEU A 56 -18.98 -3.99 17.74
C LEU A 56 -18.92 -3.79 19.27
N THR A 57 -18.05 -2.90 19.73
CA THR A 57 -17.85 -2.65 21.17
C THR A 57 -18.91 -1.73 21.79
N TRP A 58 -19.56 -0.87 20.99
CA TRP A 58 -20.62 0.03 21.46
C TRP A 58 -21.95 -0.70 21.76
N GLN A 59 -22.18 -1.86 21.15
CA GLN A 59 -23.33 -2.72 21.44
C GLN A 59 -23.28 -3.34 22.84
N LYS A 60 -22.10 -3.43 23.48
CA LYS A 60 -21.91 -3.97 24.84
C LYS A 60 -21.71 -2.87 25.90
N ARG A 61 -22.55 -1.82 25.88
CA ARG A 61 -22.63 -0.96 27.07
C ARG A 61 -23.48 -1.69 28.12
N PRO A 62 -22.94 -2.00 29.32
CA PRO A 62 -23.76 -2.56 30.38
C PRO A 62 -24.91 -1.59 30.70
N PRO A 63 -26.15 -2.08 30.92
CA PRO A 63 -27.25 -1.21 31.31
C PRO A 63 -26.85 -0.45 32.58
N LYS A 64 -27.02 0.87 32.55
CA LYS A 64 -26.79 1.70 33.73
C LYS A 64 -27.98 1.45 34.66
N ASN A 65 -27.67 0.85 35.81
CA ASN A 65 -28.58 0.46 36.90
C ASN A 65 -29.71 1.47 37.13
#